data_AF-A0AAU4BFB1-F1
#
_entry.id   AF-A0AAU4BFB1-F1
#
_cell.length_a   1.000
_cell.length_b   1.000
_cell.length_c   1.000
_cell.angle_alpha   90.00
_cell.angle_beta   90.00
_cell.angle_gamma   90.00
#
_symmetry.space_group_name_H-M   'P 1'
#
loop_
_entity.id
_entity.type
_entity.pdbx_description
1 polymer ?
#
loop_
_entity_poly.entity_id
_entity_poly.type
_entity_poly.pdbx_seq_one_letter_code
_entity_poly.pdbx_strand_id
1 'polypeptide(L)'
;MDLWVITREAVLDAIAECDRVGRERFLEEYGFDPARRYFLYYEGFYYDSKAIVGVAHRQVTGRALTADQFSGGRQTVGRLLERLGFEVVIDGAASPRQRLIGLLGTLRAAGTAGGPARHQPITLLWALGRAARHRPRLVSWRDAHPELRDLMRQYGQPSSRPTPEFPVLALAHTDIWELQGFTGTIPRAHGNPAPWLDEQNPYCGLASWVYELVASDESVREEAVASLGGRFFDGSVPGALLAAVGLRQVERAVAAASRVSGPLEVYRRLCSTVEAAEARGDHDRTSRSVREQPVRSSTAVRAVLVRSGGHCENPLCAGQPDDVDKDGEPILEVDHVQDRGKWGRDHPIQMIALCPNCHAVKTRGRTREQVRVLLLSEARARHIAWTADA
;
A
#
# COMPACT_ATOMS: atom_id res chain seq x y z
N MET A 1 -6.29 -19.88 -30.43
CA MET A 1 -6.04 -20.20 -29.01
C MET A 1 -7.29 -19.84 -28.23
N ASP A 2 -7.83 -20.77 -27.45
CA ASP A 2 -8.98 -20.47 -26.62
C ASP A 2 -8.52 -19.97 -25.25
N LEU A 3 -8.68 -18.68 -24.99
CA LEU A 3 -8.38 -18.06 -23.70
C LEU A 3 -9.58 -18.10 -22.74
N TRP A 4 -10.76 -18.52 -23.22
CA TRP A 4 -11.99 -18.54 -22.41
C TRP A 4 -12.03 -19.68 -21.40
N VAL A 5 -11.20 -20.71 -21.61
CA VAL A 5 -10.98 -21.81 -20.65
C VAL A 5 -10.33 -21.33 -19.35
N ILE A 6 -9.66 -20.18 -19.35
CA ILE A 6 -8.97 -19.66 -18.16
C ILE A 6 -10.01 -19.19 -17.14
N THR A 7 -9.91 -19.72 -15.92
CA THR A 7 -10.76 -19.40 -14.78
C THR A 7 -10.11 -18.37 -13.86
N ARG A 8 -10.91 -17.80 -12.95
CA ARG A 8 -10.41 -16.86 -11.95
C ARG A 8 -9.42 -17.55 -11.00
N GLU A 9 -9.72 -18.78 -10.60
CA GLU A 9 -8.88 -19.62 -9.76
C GLU A 9 -7.50 -19.85 -10.39
N ALA A 10 -7.45 -20.16 -11.69
CA ALA A 10 -6.18 -20.36 -12.40
C ALA A 10 -5.31 -19.09 -12.44
N VAL A 11 -5.94 -17.91 -12.51
CA VAL A 11 -5.23 -16.62 -12.42
C VAL A 11 -4.69 -16.39 -11.01
N LEU A 12 -5.47 -16.71 -9.97
CA LEU A 12 -5.01 -16.62 -8.57
C LEU A 12 -3.86 -17.58 -8.28
N ASP A 13 -3.90 -18.80 -8.82
CA ASP A 13 -2.81 -19.78 -8.67
C ASP A 13 -1.53 -19.29 -9.35
N ALA A 14 -1.65 -18.69 -10.55
CA ALA A 14 -0.51 -18.10 -11.25
C ALA A 14 0.08 -16.89 -10.50
N ILE A 15 -0.77 -16.06 -9.87
CA ILE A 15 -0.33 -14.97 -8.98
C ILE A 15 0.40 -15.54 -7.77
N ALA A 16 -0.16 -16.55 -7.09
CA ALA A 16 0.44 -17.17 -5.93
C ALA A 16 1.79 -17.82 -6.25
N GLU A 17 1.92 -18.40 -7.45
CA GLU A 17 3.20 -18.92 -7.94
C GLU A 17 4.21 -17.80 -8.18
N CYS A 18 3.82 -16.73 -8.86
CA CYS A 18 4.66 -15.54 -9.07
C CYS A 18 5.14 -14.93 -7.74
N ASP A 19 4.24 -14.85 -6.74
CA ASP A 19 4.56 -14.39 -5.39
C ASP A 19 5.58 -15.30 -4.68
N ARG A 20 5.47 -16.61 -4.88
CA ARG A 20 6.35 -17.62 -4.29
C ARG A 20 7.75 -17.59 -4.90
N VAL A 21 7.86 -17.49 -6.22
CA VAL A 21 9.16 -17.58 -6.93
C VAL A 21 9.82 -16.23 -7.18
N GLY A 22 9.06 -15.14 -7.11
CA GLY A 22 9.52 -13.79 -7.45
C GLY A 22 9.38 -13.47 -8.94
N ARG A 23 9.13 -12.20 -9.25
CA ARG A 23 8.81 -11.71 -10.60
C ARG A 23 9.86 -12.07 -11.65
N GLU A 24 11.14 -11.80 -11.38
CA GLU A 24 12.21 -12.02 -12.36
C GLU A 24 12.34 -13.50 -12.73
N ARG A 25 12.38 -14.38 -11.71
CA ARG A 25 12.44 -15.83 -11.92
C ARG A 25 11.19 -16.37 -12.60
N PHE A 26 10.01 -15.84 -12.26
CA PHE A 26 8.77 -16.20 -12.93
C PHE A 26 8.80 -15.86 -14.42
N LEU A 27 9.30 -14.66 -14.76
CA LEU A 27 9.45 -14.24 -16.15
C LEU A 27 10.47 -15.10 -16.92
N GLU A 28 11.62 -15.38 -16.31
CA GLU A 28 12.67 -16.22 -16.89
C GLU A 28 12.21 -17.67 -17.11
N GLU A 29 11.62 -18.30 -16.09
CA GLU A 29 11.14 -19.69 -16.12
C GLU A 29 10.09 -19.90 -17.23
N TYR A 30 9.22 -18.92 -17.44
CA TYR A 30 8.13 -19.00 -18.42
C TYR A 30 8.42 -18.29 -19.75
N GLY A 31 9.61 -17.70 -19.92
CA GLY A 31 10.06 -17.08 -21.17
C GLY A 31 9.27 -15.82 -21.55
N PHE A 32 8.97 -14.96 -20.57
CA PHE A 32 8.29 -13.69 -20.77
C PHE A 32 9.21 -12.49 -20.53
N ASP A 33 9.07 -11.46 -21.34
CA ASP A 33 9.66 -10.14 -21.06
C ASP A 33 8.78 -9.35 -20.08
N PRO A 34 9.37 -8.43 -19.27
CA PRO A 34 8.62 -7.48 -18.47
C PRO A 34 7.57 -6.71 -19.29
N ALA A 35 6.36 -6.59 -18.74
CA ALA A 35 5.27 -5.83 -19.34
C ALA A 35 5.60 -4.35 -19.36
N ARG A 36 5.24 -3.68 -20.47
CA ARG A 36 5.53 -2.25 -20.69
C ARG A 36 4.31 -1.32 -20.57
N ARG A 37 3.09 -1.88 -20.54
CA ARG A 37 1.84 -1.09 -20.67
C ARG A 37 0.62 -1.66 -19.96
N TYR A 38 0.53 -2.98 -19.82
CA TYR A 38 -0.65 -3.64 -19.28
C TYR A 38 -0.24 -4.47 -18.08
N PHE A 39 -0.71 -4.06 -16.91
CA PHE A 39 -0.47 -4.77 -15.68
C PHE A 39 -1.79 -5.28 -15.12
N LEU A 40 -1.78 -6.50 -14.62
CA LEU A 40 -2.82 -6.98 -13.74
C LEU A 40 -2.60 -6.31 -12.38
N TYR A 41 -3.61 -5.63 -11.85
CA TYR A 41 -3.60 -5.15 -10.48
C TYR A 41 -4.39 -6.11 -9.57
N TYR A 42 -3.73 -6.67 -8.57
CA TYR A 42 -4.35 -7.56 -7.59
C TYR A 42 -3.68 -7.44 -6.21
N GLU A 43 -4.49 -7.19 -5.17
CA GLU A 43 -4.03 -7.03 -3.77
C GLU A 43 -2.85 -6.06 -3.60
N GLY A 44 -2.89 -4.95 -4.33
CA GLY A 44 -1.84 -3.92 -4.28
C GLY A 44 -0.72 -4.09 -5.31
N PHE A 45 -0.65 -5.20 -6.03
CA PHE A 45 0.45 -5.51 -6.96
C PHE A 45 0.14 -5.36 -8.41
N TYR A 46 1.17 -4.93 -9.13
CA TYR A 46 1.25 -5.01 -10.57
C TYR A 46 1.97 -6.30 -10.97
N TYR A 47 1.27 -7.14 -11.71
CA TYR A 47 1.85 -8.32 -12.34
C TYR A 47 1.87 -8.16 -13.86
N ASP A 48 2.87 -8.76 -14.50
CA ASP A 48 2.99 -8.80 -15.95
C ASP A 48 1.81 -9.61 -16.54
N SER A 49 0.78 -8.89 -17.00
CA SER A 49 -0.53 -9.44 -17.37
C SER A 49 -0.45 -10.65 -18.32
N LYS A 50 0.48 -10.63 -19.28
CA LYS A 50 0.70 -11.74 -20.22
C LYS A 50 1.31 -12.97 -19.56
N ALA A 51 2.29 -12.77 -18.67
CA ALA A 51 2.95 -13.87 -17.99
C ALA A 51 1.96 -14.59 -17.07
N ILE A 52 1.18 -13.83 -16.29
CA ILE A 52 0.13 -14.40 -15.42
C ILE A 52 -0.90 -15.19 -16.24
N VAL A 53 -1.43 -14.63 -17.33
CA VAL A 53 -2.40 -15.35 -18.17
C VAL A 53 -1.78 -16.57 -18.85
N GLY A 54 -0.52 -16.48 -19.27
CA GLY A 54 0.19 -17.61 -19.89
C GLY A 54 0.38 -18.79 -18.95
N VAL A 55 0.68 -18.51 -17.68
CA VAL A 55 0.81 -19.54 -16.63
C VAL A 55 -0.57 -20.02 -16.16
N ALA A 56 -1.56 -19.15 -16.04
CA ALA A 56 -2.94 -19.54 -15.71
C ALA A 56 -3.51 -20.54 -16.74
N HIS A 57 -3.19 -20.37 -18.02
CA HIS A 57 -3.57 -21.32 -19.06
C HIS A 57 -2.99 -22.73 -18.82
N ARG A 58 -1.79 -22.84 -18.26
CA ARG A 58 -1.17 -24.14 -17.90
C ARG A 58 -2.00 -24.89 -16.88
N GLN A 59 -2.56 -24.19 -15.89
CA GLN A 59 -3.34 -24.83 -14.82
C GLN A 59 -4.60 -25.51 -15.36
N VAL A 60 -5.18 -24.97 -16.44
CA VAL A 60 -6.39 -25.52 -17.05
C VAL A 60 -6.09 -26.52 -18.16
N THR A 61 -5.02 -26.33 -18.94
CA THR A 61 -4.75 -27.10 -20.16
C THR A 61 -3.52 -28.02 -20.08
N GLY A 62 -2.78 -27.95 -18.98
CA GLY A 62 -1.49 -28.63 -18.80
C GLY A 62 -0.30 -27.95 -19.51
N ARG A 63 -0.53 -26.93 -20.35
CA ARG A 63 0.53 -26.25 -21.11
C ARG A 63 0.48 -24.73 -20.94
N ALA A 64 1.58 -24.13 -20.51
CA ALA A 64 1.72 -22.67 -20.46
C ALA A 64 1.73 -22.09 -21.87
N LEU A 65 1.20 -20.87 -22.01
CA LEU A 65 1.34 -20.11 -23.24
C LEU A 65 2.66 -19.37 -23.23
N THR A 66 3.29 -19.27 -24.40
CA THR A 66 4.51 -18.48 -24.60
C THR A 66 4.17 -17.10 -25.18
N ALA A 67 5.09 -16.13 -25.04
CA ALA A 67 4.86 -14.74 -25.44
C ALA A 67 4.45 -14.56 -26.93
N ASP A 68 4.98 -15.41 -27.81
CA ASP A 68 4.71 -15.46 -29.25
C ASP A 68 3.32 -16.02 -29.60
N GLN A 69 2.72 -16.81 -28.71
CA GLN A 69 1.40 -17.42 -28.93
C GLN A 69 0.26 -16.41 -28.71
N PHE A 70 0.54 -15.23 -28.17
CA PHE A 70 -0.40 -14.12 -28.09
C PHE A 70 -0.49 -13.36 -29.44
N SER A 71 -0.87 -14.05 -30.53
CA SER A 71 -1.07 -13.46 -31.86
C SER A 71 -2.47 -12.83 -31.96
N GLY A 72 -2.57 -11.49 -31.89
CA GLY A 72 -3.86 -10.78 -32.02
C GLY A 72 -4.16 -9.70 -30.98
N GLY A 73 -3.20 -9.34 -30.12
CA GLY A 73 -3.20 -8.06 -29.44
C GLY A 73 -3.73 -8.05 -28.00
N ARG A 74 -2.87 -7.50 -27.13
CA ARG A 74 -3.05 -6.74 -25.88
C ARG A 74 -4.48 -6.47 -25.34
N GLN A 75 -5.51 -6.30 -26.16
CA GLN A 75 -6.91 -6.17 -25.72
C GLN A 75 -7.56 -7.49 -25.27
N THR A 76 -7.06 -8.65 -25.70
CA THR A 76 -7.65 -9.95 -25.36
C THR A 76 -7.32 -10.38 -23.92
N VAL A 77 -6.09 -10.12 -23.47
CA VAL A 77 -5.66 -10.38 -22.08
C VAL A 77 -6.39 -9.45 -21.11
N GLY A 78 -6.49 -8.16 -21.44
CA GLY A 78 -7.22 -7.18 -20.64
C GLY A 78 -8.68 -7.59 -20.43
N ARG A 79 -9.40 -7.84 -21.54
CA ARG A 79 -10.81 -8.27 -21.50
C ARG A 79 -11.02 -9.60 -20.75
N LEU A 80 -10.09 -10.53 -20.86
CA LEU A 80 -10.13 -11.79 -20.10
C LEU A 80 -10.07 -11.50 -18.59
N LEU A 81 -9.09 -10.72 -18.15
CA LEU A 81 -8.87 -10.42 -16.75
C LEU A 81 -10.03 -9.59 -16.17
N GLU A 82 -10.50 -8.58 -16.89
CA GLU A 82 -11.67 -7.77 -16.52
C GLU A 82 -12.93 -8.64 -16.37
N ARG A 83 -13.18 -9.57 -17.30
CA ARG A 83 -14.30 -10.53 -17.21
C ARG A 83 -14.20 -11.41 -15.96
N LEU A 84 -12.99 -11.79 -15.57
CA LEU A 84 -12.72 -12.59 -14.37
C LEU A 84 -12.72 -11.74 -13.09
N GLY A 85 -13.03 -10.44 -13.19
CA GLY A 85 -13.15 -9.51 -12.06
C GLY A 85 -11.81 -8.96 -11.57
N PHE A 86 -10.77 -9.01 -12.39
CA PHE A 86 -9.48 -8.38 -12.10
C PHE A 86 -9.37 -6.99 -12.73
N GLU A 87 -8.67 -6.10 -12.05
CA GLU A 87 -8.35 -4.77 -12.56
C GLU A 87 -7.14 -4.86 -13.49
N VAL A 88 -7.23 -4.21 -14.66
CA VAL A 88 -6.12 -4.10 -15.60
C VAL A 88 -5.79 -2.64 -15.75
N VAL A 89 -4.58 -2.28 -15.30
CA VAL A 89 -4.10 -0.90 -15.37
C VAL A 89 -3.33 -0.74 -16.67
N ILE A 90 -3.79 0.23 -17.47
CA ILE A 90 -3.15 0.68 -18.70
C ILE A 90 -2.38 1.94 -18.35
N ASP A 91 -1.09 1.83 -18.07
CA ASP A 91 -0.25 3.01 -18.13
C ASP A 91 1.23 2.67 -18.29
N GLY A 92 1.89 3.49 -19.10
CA GLY A 92 3.34 3.53 -19.15
C GLY A 92 3.83 4.45 -18.04
N ALA A 93 4.32 3.88 -16.93
CA ALA A 93 5.28 4.49 -16.02
C ALA A 93 5.04 5.96 -15.60
N ALA A 94 3.82 6.34 -15.20
CA ALA A 94 3.72 7.47 -14.29
C ALA A 94 4.33 7.03 -12.95
N SER A 95 5.35 7.73 -12.45
CA SER A 95 5.91 7.42 -11.14
C SER A 95 4.81 7.51 -10.07
N PRO A 96 4.91 6.80 -8.93
CA PRO A 96 3.92 6.89 -7.85
C PRO A 96 3.60 8.35 -7.46
N ARG A 97 4.63 9.21 -7.48
CA ARG A 97 4.51 10.65 -7.33
C ARG A 97 3.60 11.28 -8.39
N GLN A 98 3.88 11.09 -9.68
CA GLN A 98 3.07 11.65 -10.76
C GLN A 98 1.63 11.14 -10.71
N ARG A 99 1.43 9.86 -10.40
CA ARG A 99 0.10 9.27 -10.23
C ARG A 99 -0.66 9.93 -9.08
N LEU A 100 -0.04 10.10 -7.92
CA LEU A 100 -0.67 10.77 -6.77
C LEU A 100 -1.10 12.19 -7.14
N ILE A 101 -0.19 12.99 -7.70
CA ILE A 101 -0.49 14.38 -8.07
C ILE A 101 -1.59 14.45 -9.15
N GLY A 102 -1.56 13.53 -10.13
CA GLY A 102 -2.62 13.38 -11.12
C GLY A 102 -3.98 13.08 -10.48
N LEU A 103 -4.04 12.11 -9.55
CA LEU A 103 -5.27 11.75 -8.83
C LEU A 103 -5.80 12.90 -7.96
N LEU A 104 -4.93 13.62 -7.25
CA LEU A 104 -5.32 14.82 -6.50
C LEU A 104 -5.87 15.91 -7.44
N GLY A 105 -5.29 16.05 -8.63
CA GLY A 105 -5.72 16.95 -9.69
C GLY A 105 -7.06 16.60 -10.33
N THR A 106 -7.59 15.39 -10.17
CA THR A 106 -8.92 15.01 -10.69
C THR A 106 -10.04 15.09 -9.65
N LEU A 107 -9.71 15.32 -8.37
CA LEU A 107 -10.71 15.38 -7.29
C LEU A 107 -11.79 16.42 -7.55
N ARG A 108 -13.06 16.04 -7.31
CA ARG A 108 -14.20 16.92 -7.58
C ARG A 108 -14.20 18.14 -6.65
N ALA A 109 -14.05 19.34 -7.21
CA ALA A 109 -14.26 20.59 -6.49
C ALA A 109 -15.74 21.00 -6.56
N ALA A 110 -16.60 20.38 -5.73
CA ALA A 110 -17.99 20.81 -5.64
C ALA A 110 -18.05 22.29 -5.20
N GLY A 111 -18.88 23.10 -5.87
CA GLY A 111 -19.02 24.51 -5.55
C GLY A 111 -19.90 24.74 -4.31
N THR A 112 -19.55 25.75 -3.52
CA THR A 112 -20.37 26.32 -2.44
C THR A 112 -20.49 27.84 -2.65
N ALA A 113 -21.35 28.51 -1.88
CA ALA A 113 -21.49 29.97 -1.96
C ALA A 113 -20.17 30.72 -1.67
N GLY A 114 -19.26 30.12 -0.89
CA GLY A 114 -17.95 30.69 -0.52
C GLY A 114 -16.76 30.14 -1.32
N GLY A 115 -16.99 29.41 -2.42
CA GLY A 115 -15.94 28.77 -3.22
C GLY A 115 -15.96 27.24 -3.14
N PRO A 116 -14.85 26.55 -3.49
CA PRO A 116 -14.81 25.08 -3.49
C PRO A 116 -15.11 24.49 -2.10
N ALA A 117 -15.79 23.34 -2.08
CA ALA A 117 -16.07 22.59 -0.86
C ALA A 117 -14.76 22.03 -0.28
N ARG A 118 -14.53 22.28 1.01
CA ARG A 118 -13.27 21.94 1.69
C ARG A 118 -13.29 20.61 2.44
N HIS A 119 -14.39 19.86 2.42
CA HIS A 119 -14.50 18.61 3.19
C HIS A 119 -13.50 17.53 2.70
N GLN A 120 -13.47 17.23 1.40
CA GLN A 120 -12.53 16.26 0.82
C GLN A 120 -11.05 16.64 1.06
N PRO A 121 -10.59 17.87 0.75
CA PRO A 121 -9.20 18.21 0.96
C PRO A 121 -8.82 18.29 2.45
N ILE A 122 -9.73 18.68 3.36
CA ILE A 122 -9.47 18.60 4.81
C ILE A 122 -9.26 17.15 5.25
N THR A 123 -10.10 16.21 4.79
CA THR A 123 -9.94 14.78 5.08
C THR A 123 -8.62 14.23 4.55
N LEU A 124 -8.19 14.64 3.35
CA LEU A 124 -6.90 14.24 2.81
C LEU A 124 -5.73 14.86 3.58
N LEU A 125 -5.76 16.15 3.91
CA LEU A 125 -4.72 16.83 4.70
C LEU A 125 -4.56 16.19 6.09
N TRP A 126 -5.67 15.81 6.74
CA TRP A 126 -5.67 15.06 7.98
C TRP A 126 -4.90 13.73 7.82
N ALA A 127 -5.22 12.96 6.79
CA ALA A 127 -4.59 11.66 6.57
C ALA A 127 -3.11 11.77 6.13
N LEU A 128 -2.77 12.78 5.31
CA LEU A 128 -1.38 13.12 4.95
C LEU A 128 -0.56 13.49 6.19
N GLY A 129 -1.15 14.26 7.10
CA GLY A 129 -0.54 14.62 8.38
C GLY A 129 -0.25 13.42 9.28
N ARG A 130 -1.16 12.44 9.31
CA ARG A 130 -0.92 11.16 9.99
C ARG A 130 0.27 10.40 9.40
N ALA A 131 0.35 10.33 8.07
CA ALA A 131 1.47 9.69 7.37
C ALA A 131 2.80 10.40 7.65
N ALA A 132 2.82 11.74 7.58
CA ALA A 132 4.00 12.55 7.89
C ALA A 132 4.53 12.36 9.33
N ARG A 133 3.69 11.86 10.24
CA ARG A 133 4.03 11.60 11.64
C ARG A 133 4.10 10.11 11.97
N HIS A 134 4.15 9.25 10.95
CA HIS A 134 4.18 7.79 11.08
C HIS A 134 3.08 7.24 12.03
N ARG A 135 1.91 7.90 12.05
CA ARG A 135 0.76 7.44 12.83
C ARG A 135 0.09 6.26 12.12
N PRO A 136 -0.65 5.38 12.82
CA PRO A 136 -1.38 4.28 12.20
C PRO A 136 -2.17 4.75 10.98
N ARG A 137 -1.93 4.06 9.85
CA ARG A 137 -2.44 4.42 8.52
C ARG A 137 -3.96 4.44 8.48
N LEU A 138 -4.58 3.45 9.13
CA LEU A 138 -6.01 3.29 9.20
C LEU A 138 -6.52 3.63 10.60
N VAL A 139 -7.67 4.30 10.66
CA VAL A 139 -8.31 4.76 11.90
C VAL A 139 -9.75 4.31 11.90
N SER A 140 -10.28 3.86 13.04
CA SER A 140 -11.69 3.50 13.11
C SER A 140 -12.57 4.73 12.85
N TRP A 141 -13.72 4.55 12.21
CA TRP A 141 -14.65 5.66 11.94
C TRP A 141 -15.03 6.42 13.22
N ARG A 142 -15.26 5.72 14.33
CA ARG A 142 -15.56 6.32 15.64
C ARG A 142 -14.47 7.28 16.13
N ASP A 143 -13.21 6.98 15.86
CA ASP A 143 -12.08 7.82 16.27
C ASP A 143 -11.82 8.93 15.24
N ALA A 144 -11.93 8.64 13.94
CA ALA A 144 -11.72 9.61 12.87
C ALA A 144 -12.82 10.69 12.82
N HIS A 145 -14.08 10.33 13.08
CA HIS A 145 -15.23 11.23 12.98
C HIS A 145 -15.10 12.50 13.83
N PRO A 146 -14.83 12.46 15.15
CA PRO A 146 -14.69 13.67 15.95
C PRO A 146 -13.53 14.56 15.47
N GLU A 147 -12.36 13.98 15.15
CA GLU A 147 -11.20 14.73 14.64
C GLU A 147 -11.54 15.48 13.34
N LEU A 148 -12.13 14.77 12.36
CA LEU A 148 -12.52 15.34 11.09
C LEU A 148 -13.63 16.38 11.23
N ARG A 149 -14.62 16.12 12.09
CA ARG A 149 -15.74 17.05 12.32
C ARG A 149 -15.24 18.38 12.88
N ASP A 150 -14.27 18.34 13.80
CA ASP A 150 -13.72 19.54 14.41
C ASP A 150 -12.85 20.32 13.43
N LEU A 151 -12.04 19.64 12.61
CA LEU A 151 -11.30 20.26 11.50
C LEU A 151 -12.23 20.91 10.47
N MET A 152 -13.32 20.23 10.07
CA MET A 152 -14.29 20.79 9.12
C MET A 152 -15.07 21.96 9.70
N ARG A 153 -15.39 21.92 11.00
CA ARG A 153 -16.03 23.03 11.69
C ARG A 153 -15.14 24.28 11.69
N GLN A 154 -13.83 24.10 11.86
CA GLN A 154 -12.89 25.21 11.97
C GLN A 154 -12.40 25.74 10.61
N TYR A 155 -12.16 24.85 9.64
CA TYR A 155 -11.48 25.18 8.38
C TYR A 155 -12.35 24.95 7.13
N GLY A 156 -13.57 24.44 7.31
CA GLY A 156 -14.56 24.32 6.24
C GLY A 156 -15.05 25.67 5.71
N GLN A 157 -15.88 25.63 4.68
CA GLN A 157 -16.53 26.85 4.18
C GLN A 157 -17.53 27.36 5.23
N PRO A 158 -17.66 28.69 5.47
CA PRO A 158 -18.50 29.22 6.56
C PRO A 158 -19.96 28.77 6.53
N SER A 159 -20.52 28.56 5.33
CA SER A 159 -21.90 28.11 5.14
C SER A 159 -22.07 26.58 5.14
N SER A 160 -20.99 25.81 5.25
CA SER A 160 -21.02 24.35 5.17
C SER A 160 -21.13 23.73 6.56
N ARG A 161 -21.99 22.72 6.69
CA ARG A 161 -22.07 21.90 7.92
C ARG A 161 -20.89 20.91 7.95
N PRO A 162 -20.29 20.62 9.12
CA PRO A 162 -19.22 19.64 9.22
C PRO A 162 -19.80 18.23 9.09
N THR A 163 -19.64 17.64 7.90
CA THR A 163 -20.21 16.33 7.57
C THR A 163 -19.14 15.37 7.06
N PRO A 164 -18.32 14.78 7.97
CA PRO A 164 -17.20 13.91 7.59
C PRO A 164 -17.59 12.64 6.83
N GLU A 165 -18.85 12.22 6.93
CA GLU A 165 -19.38 11.02 6.28
C GLU A 165 -19.28 11.09 4.75
N PHE A 166 -19.51 12.26 4.16
CA PHE A 166 -19.48 12.44 2.70
C PHE A 166 -18.08 12.34 2.11
N PRO A 167 -17.04 13.08 2.58
CA PRO A 167 -15.72 12.98 2.00
C PRO A 167 -15.09 11.59 2.21
N VAL A 168 -15.32 10.92 3.35
CA VAL A 168 -14.79 9.56 3.57
C VAL A 168 -15.37 8.58 2.55
N LEU A 169 -16.68 8.61 2.29
CA LEU A 169 -17.31 7.73 1.30
C LEU A 169 -16.98 8.13 -0.14
N ALA A 170 -16.87 9.43 -0.42
CA ALA A 170 -16.51 9.91 -1.75
C ALA A 170 -15.08 9.50 -2.12
N LEU A 171 -14.15 9.58 -1.16
CA LEU A 171 -12.77 9.16 -1.34
C LEU A 171 -12.63 7.64 -1.44
N ALA A 172 -13.46 6.86 -0.75
CA ALA A 172 -13.46 5.39 -0.85
C ALA A 172 -13.74 4.85 -2.27
N HIS A 173 -14.20 5.70 -3.20
CA HIS A 173 -14.34 5.39 -4.62
C HIS A 173 -13.14 5.86 -5.47
N THR A 174 -11.99 6.13 -4.84
CA THR A 174 -10.75 6.58 -5.47
C THR A 174 -9.57 5.71 -5.03
N ASP A 175 -8.53 5.64 -5.86
CA ASP A 175 -7.33 4.81 -5.59
C ASP A 175 -6.44 5.33 -4.45
N ILE A 176 -6.74 6.50 -3.89
CA ILE A 176 -5.94 7.14 -2.84
C ILE A 176 -6.46 6.88 -1.43
N TRP A 177 -7.60 6.20 -1.27
CA TRP A 177 -8.28 6.00 0.00
C TRP A 177 -8.77 4.58 0.19
N GLU A 178 -8.78 4.12 1.44
CA GLU A 178 -9.14 2.75 1.79
C GLU A 178 -10.20 2.72 2.90
N LEU A 179 -11.16 1.81 2.76
CA LEU A 179 -12.08 1.42 3.82
C LEU A 179 -11.93 -0.09 4.08
N GLN A 180 -11.83 -0.48 5.35
CA GLN A 180 -11.72 -1.88 5.76
C GLN A 180 -12.60 -2.20 6.98
N GLY A 181 -12.82 -3.48 7.23
CA GLY A 181 -13.50 -3.95 8.43
C GLY A 181 -15.03 -3.78 8.42
N PHE A 182 -15.64 -3.71 7.23
CA PHE A 182 -17.09 -3.64 7.06
C PHE A 182 -17.63 -4.86 6.29
N THR A 183 -18.95 -5.00 6.31
CA THR A 183 -19.69 -6.02 5.52
C THR A 183 -20.61 -5.36 4.50
N GLY A 184 -20.84 -6.03 3.37
CA GLY A 184 -21.70 -5.52 2.30
C GLY A 184 -20.98 -4.53 1.37
N THR A 185 -21.74 -3.64 0.74
CA THR A 185 -21.24 -2.66 -0.23
C THR A 185 -21.13 -1.27 0.38
N ILE A 186 -20.13 -0.51 -0.05
CA ILE A 186 -19.94 0.88 0.38
C ILE A 186 -21.09 1.74 -0.20
N PRO A 187 -21.83 2.49 0.63
CA PRO A 187 -22.91 3.35 0.15
C PRO A 187 -22.36 4.54 -0.65
N ARG A 188 -23.20 5.10 -1.52
CA ARG A 188 -22.86 6.33 -2.25
C ARG A 188 -22.72 7.51 -1.28
N ALA A 189 -21.85 8.46 -1.62
CA ALA A 189 -21.65 9.71 -0.89
C ALA A 189 -22.77 10.75 -1.13
N HIS A 190 -24.03 10.34 -0.99
CA HIS A 190 -25.22 11.21 -1.05
C HIS A 190 -26.35 10.65 -0.17
N GLY A 191 -27.35 11.46 0.14
CA GLY A 191 -28.45 11.05 1.02
C GLY A 191 -28.04 11.05 2.49
N ASN A 192 -28.40 10.01 3.24
CA ASN A 192 -28.08 9.88 4.66
C ASN A 192 -27.20 8.64 4.95
N PRO A 193 -25.88 8.73 4.69
CA PRO A 193 -24.99 7.57 4.84
C PRO A 193 -24.43 7.38 6.26
N ALA A 194 -24.63 8.35 7.17
CA ALA A 194 -24.08 8.29 8.52
C ALA A 194 -24.46 7.03 9.32
N PRO A 195 -25.71 6.53 9.30
CA PRO A 195 -26.08 5.31 10.02
C PRO A 195 -25.26 4.09 9.62
N TRP A 196 -24.91 3.96 8.34
CA TRP A 196 -24.09 2.85 7.86
C TRP A 196 -22.66 2.93 8.42
N LEU A 197 -22.06 4.12 8.43
CA LEU A 197 -20.72 4.30 9.01
C LEU A 197 -20.72 4.07 10.52
N ASP A 198 -21.74 4.54 11.23
CA ASP A 198 -21.86 4.38 12.68
C ASP A 198 -22.06 2.92 13.09
N GLU A 199 -22.84 2.17 12.30
CA GLU A 199 -23.09 0.75 12.49
C GLU A 199 -21.86 -0.11 12.12
N GLN A 200 -21.30 0.08 10.93
CA GLN A 200 -20.17 -0.73 10.44
C GLN A 200 -18.85 -0.37 11.12
N ASN A 201 -18.69 0.87 11.58
CA ASN A 201 -17.46 1.43 12.14
C ASN A 201 -16.19 1.05 11.34
N PRO A 202 -16.16 1.26 10.01
CA PRO A 202 -15.03 0.83 9.20
C PRO A 202 -13.76 1.57 9.60
N TYR A 203 -12.62 0.94 9.36
CA TYR A 203 -11.33 1.61 9.39
C TYR A 203 -11.11 2.37 8.09
N CYS A 204 -10.66 3.62 8.18
CA CYS A 204 -10.46 4.51 7.04
C CYS A 204 -9.09 5.19 7.06
N GLY A 205 -8.56 5.49 5.87
CA GLY A 205 -7.29 6.20 5.72
C GLY A 205 -6.76 6.19 4.30
N LEU A 206 -5.52 6.64 4.13
CA LEU A 206 -4.84 6.59 2.83
C LEU A 206 -4.64 5.14 2.38
N ALA A 207 -4.75 4.93 1.07
CA ALA A 207 -4.26 3.70 0.44
C ALA A 207 -2.77 3.51 0.80
N SER A 208 -2.35 2.26 1.03
CA SER A 208 -0.99 1.96 1.55
C SER A 208 0.12 2.58 0.70
N TRP A 209 0.02 2.52 -0.64
CA TRP A 209 1.01 3.12 -1.54
C TRP A 209 1.13 4.65 -1.38
N VAL A 210 0.02 5.36 -1.12
CA VAL A 210 0.02 6.81 -0.87
C VAL A 210 0.62 7.11 0.48
N TYR A 211 0.23 6.35 1.51
CA TYR A 211 0.75 6.52 2.87
C TYR A 211 2.27 6.41 2.89
N GLU A 212 2.83 5.39 2.25
CA GLU A 212 4.28 5.14 2.22
C GLU A 212 5.03 6.23 1.47
N LEU A 213 4.53 6.61 0.29
CA LEU A 213 5.12 7.69 -0.49
C LEU A 213 5.16 9.01 0.30
N VAL A 214 4.05 9.34 0.99
CA VAL A 214 3.92 10.56 1.79
C VAL A 214 4.75 10.49 3.08
N ALA A 215 4.86 9.33 3.71
CA ALA A 215 5.67 9.16 4.91
C ALA A 215 7.18 9.26 4.61
N SER A 216 7.62 8.73 3.47
CA SER A 216 9.03 8.64 3.10
C SER A 216 9.61 9.89 2.40
N ASP A 217 8.79 10.66 1.67
CA ASP A 217 9.29 11.77 0.85
C ASP A 217 8.61 13.11 1.19
N GLU A 218 9.39 14.04 1.75
CA GLU A 218 8.92 15.39 2.10
C GLU A 218 8.53 16.23 0.88
N SER A 219 9.24 16.08 -0.24
CA SER A 219 8.94 16.82 -1.47
C SER A 219 7.59 16.41 -2.05
N VAL A 220 7.21 15.14 -1.91
CA VAL A 220 5.89 14.66 -2.30
C VAL A 220 4.81 15.22 -1.38
N ARG A 221 5.06 15.33 -0.07
CA ARG A 221 4.12 15.97 0.87
C ARG A 221 3.86 17.42 0.49
N GLU A 222 4.91 18.18 0.22
CA GLU A 222 4.83 19.59 -0.16
C GLU A 222 4.04 19.76 -1.46
N GLU A 223 4.30 18.93 -2.47
CA GLU A 223 3.60 18.99 -3.75
C GLU A 223 2.13 18.58 -3.63
N ALA A 224 1.81 17.56 -2.83
CA ALA A 224 0.43 17.16 -2.55
C ALA A 224 -0.34 18.28 -1.82
N VAL A 225 0.28 18.92 -0.82
CA VAL A 225 -0.30 20.07 -0.11
C VAL A 225 -0.51 21.26 -1.05
N ALA A 226 0.46 21.55 -1.91
CA ALA A 226 0.35 22.63 -2.90
C ALA A 226 -0.78 22.37 -3.91
N SER A 227 -0.89 21.13 -4.40
CA SER A 227 -1.97 20.70 -5.31
C SER A 227 -3.36 20.91 -4.67
N LEU A 228 -3.54 20.47 -3.42
CA LEU A 228 -4.78 20.69 -2.66
C LEU A 228 -5.04 22.19 -2.39
N GLY A 229 -4.00 22.95 -2.06
CA GLY A 229 -4.06 24.39 -1.83
C GLY A 229 -4.56 25.17 -3.04
N GLY A 230 -3.93 24.93 -4.19
CA GLY A 230 -4.30 25.58 -5.46
C GLY A 230 -5.74 25.30 -5.89
N ARG A 231 -6.24 24.08 -5.61
CA ARG A 231 -7.57 23.65 -6.07
C ARG A 231 -8.71 24.01 -5.12
N PHE A 232 -8.48 24.03 -3.80
CA PHE A 232 -9.56 24.12 -2.81
C PHE A 232 -9.42 25.26 -1.78
N PHE A 233 -8.27 25.93 -1.72
CA PHE A 233 -7.98 26.97 -0.72
C PHE A 233 -7.45 28.26 -1.36
N ASP A 234 -7.97 28.62 -2.54
CA ASP A 234 -7.67 29.92 -3.19
C ASP A 234 -6.17 30.18 -3.36
N GLY A 235 -5.41 29.11 -3.64
CA GLY A 235 -3.97 29.15 -3.89
C GLY A 235 -3.13 28.41 -2.85
N SER A 236 -3.47 28.45 -1.55
CA SER A 236 -2.64 27.82 -0.51
C SER A 236 -3.43 27.35 0.71
N VAL A 237 -3.00 26.23 1.29
CA VAL A 237 -3.63 25.69 2.51
C VAL A 237 -3.30 26.60 3.71
N PRO A 238 -4.29 26.97 4.55
CA PRO A 238 -4.03 27.78 5.74
C PRO A 238 -2.98 27.16 6.67
N GLY A 239 -1.99 27.94 7.09
CA GLY A 239 -0.91 27.46 7.96
C GLY A 239 -1.39 26.91 9.31
N ALA A 240 -2.50 27.42 9.84
CA ALA A 240 -3.12 26.89 11.05
C ALA A 240 -3.70 25.47 10.85
N LEU A 241 -4.30 25.21 9.67
CA LEU A 241 -4.76 23.86 9.31
C LEU A 241 -3.57 22.91 9.17
N LEU A 242 -2.50 23.33 8.48
CA LEU A 242 -1.27 22.52 8.35
C LEU A 242 -0.66 22.20 9.72
N ALA A 243 -0.67 23.14 10.67
CA ALA A 243 -0.22 22.89 12.03
C ALA A 243 -1.13 21.90 12.77
N ALA A 244 -2.46 22.07 12.67
CA ALA A 244 -3.44 21.23 13.33
C ALA A 244 -3.37 19.76 12.88
N VAL A 245 -3.09 19.52 11.60
CA VAL A 245 -2.91 18.15 11.07
C VAL A 245 -1.47 17.66 11.17
N GLY A 246 -0.53 18.46 11.70
CA GLY A 246 0.86 18.05 11.89
C GLY A 246 1.74 18.09 10.63
N LEU A 247 1.29 18.71 9.54
CA LEU A 247 2.04 18.92 8.29
C LEU A 247 2.96 20.14 8.33
N ARG A 248 2.84 21.02 9.34
CA ARG A 248 3.82 22.08 9.60
C ARG A 248 4.86 21.60 10.61
N GLN A 249 6.13 21.64 10.25
CA GLN A 249 7.20 21.45 11.22
C GLN A 249 7.25 22.66 12.17
N VAL A 250 7.31 22.41 13.48
CA VAL A 250 7.82 23.42 14.43
C VAL A 250 9.32 23.38 14.23
N GLU A 251 9.93 24.50 13.85
CA GLU A 251 11.38 24.61 13.61
C GLU A 251 12.16 23.95 14.75
N ARG A 252 12.68 22.75 14.49
CA ARG A 252 13.85 22.22 15.15
C ARG A 252 14.90 21.99 14.09
N ALA A 253 15.75 23.00 13.93
CA ALA A 253 17.02 22.85 13.26
C ALA A 253 17.83 21.74 13.94
N VAL A 254 18.14 20.67 13.21
CA VAL A 254 19.44 20.03 13.29
C VAL A 254 19.90 19.70 11.87
N ALA A 255 21.14 20.08 11.61
CA ALA A 255 21.80 20.06 10.33
C ALA A 255 22.22 18.66 9.85
N ALA A 256 22.48 18.64 8.54
CA ALA A 256 23.43 17.82 7.80
C ALA A 256 23.08 16.36 7.46
N ALA A 257 22.92 16.11 6.15
CA ALA A 257 23.43 14.93 5.47
C ALA A 257 23.88 15.40 4.07
N SER A 258 25.18 15.47 3.75
CA SER A 258 26.10 14.37 3.48
C SER A 258 25.56 13.38 2.45
N ARG A 259 26.39 13.04 1.46
CA ARG A 259 26.15 12.15 0.31
C ARG A 259 25.99 10.66 0.73
N VAL A 260 25.18 10.39 1.74
CA VAL A 260 24.81 9.04 2.13
C VAL A 260 23.56 8.67 1.35
N SER A 261 23.63 7.53 0.66
CA SER A 261 22.52 6.88 -0.02
C SER A 261 21.27 6.91 0.87
N GLY A 262 20.18 7.54 0.41
CA GLY A 262 18.97 7.71 1.20
C GLY A 262 18.34 6.35 1.59
N PRO A 263 17.44 6.29 2.59
CA PRO A 263 16.82 5.04 3.04
C PRO A 263 16.26 4.18 1.89
N LEU A 264 15.69 4.83 0.88
CA LEU A 264 15.16 4.20 -0.33
C LEU A 264 16.23 3.46 -1.14
N GLU A 265 17.37 4.08 -1.39
CA GLU A 265 18.48 3.45 -2.12
C GLU A 265 19.09 2.31 -1.32
N VAL A 266 19.20 2.47 0.01
CA VAL A 266 19.63 1.39 0.92
C VAL A 266 18.66 0.21 0.85
N TYR A 267 17.35 0.47 0.91
CA TYR A 267 16.33 -0.56 0.79
C TYR A 267 16.43 -1.31 -0.54
N ARG A 268 16.49 -0.58 -1.66
CA ARG A 268 16.60 -1.15 -3.01
C ARG A 268 17.84 -2.04 -3.12
N ARG A 269 19.00 -1.56 -2.66
CA ARG A 269 20.24 -2.34 -2.65
C ARG A 269 20.11 -3.63 -1.83
N LEU A 270 19.47 -3.57 -0.66
CA LEU A 270 19.25 -4.74 0.18
C LEU A 270 18.29 -5.74 -0.51
N CYS A 271 17.20 -5.27 -1.11
CA CYS A 271 16.29 -6.10 -1.90
C CYS A 271 17.02 -6.79 -3.06
N SER A 272 17.78 -6.04 -3.87
CA SER A 272 18.57 -6.63 -4.96
C SER A 272 19.60 -7.65 -4.47
N THR A 273 20.14 -7.46 -3.26
CA THR A 273 21.05 -8.44 -2.65
C THR A 273 20.32 -9.72 -2.25
N VAL A 274 19.09 -9.61 -1.73
CA VAL A 274 18.22 -10.77 -1.44
C VAL A 274 17.85 -11.48 -2.73
N GLU A 275 17.37 -10.76 -3.74
CA GLU A 275 16.98 -11.29 -5.05
C GLU A 275 18.14 -11.98 -5.76
N ALA A 276 19.34 -11.40 -5.75
CA ALA A 276 20.53 -12.02 -6.30
C ALA A 276 20.92 -13.32 -5.56
N ALA A 277 20.71 -13.39 -4.24
CA ALA A 277 20.93 -14.62 -3.48
C ALA A 277 19.86 -15.68 -3.78
N GLU A 278 18.62 -15.26 -3.99
CA GLU A 278 17.54 -16.14 -4.44
C GLU A 278 17.84 -16.73 -5.82
N ALA A 279 18.25 -15.90 -6.79
CA ALA A 279 18.61 -16.34 -8.15
C ALA A 279 19.74 -17.38 -8.16
N ARG A 280 20.68 -17.31 -7.20
CA ARG A 280 21.76 -18.30 -7.05
C ARG A 280 21.34 -19.61 -6.37
N GLY A 281 20.10 -19.71 -5.89
CA GLY A 281 19.63 -20.88 -5.12
C GLY A 281 20.17 -20.93 -3.68
N ASP A 282 20.70 -19.83 -3.14
CA ASP A 282 21.26 -19.79 -1.78
C ASP A 282 20.16 -20.00 -0.70
N HIS A 283 18.88 -19.81 -1.06
CA HIS A 283 17.70 -20.04 -0.22
C HIS A 283 17.34 -21.53 -0.04
N ASP A 284 17.80 -22.42 -0.93
CA ASP A 284 17.57 -23.87 -0.86
C ASP A 284 18.64 -24.61 -0.04
N ARG A 285 19.67 -23.90 0.44
CA ARG A 285 20.72 -24.45 1.31
C ARG A 285 20.17 -24.72 2.72
N THR A 286 19.48 -25.83 2.87
CA THR A 286 19.11 -26.41 4.17
C THR A 286 20.36 -26.68 4.98
N SER A 287 20.59 -25.90 6.05
CA SER A 287 21.56 -26.30 7.07
C SER A 287 21.05 -27.58 7.72
N ARG A 288 21.78 -28.69 7.56
CA ARG A 288 21.58 -29.92 8.33
C ARG A 288 21.86 -29.63 9.81
N SER A 289 20.88 -29.08 10.53
CA SER A 289 20.88 -29.02 11.99
C SER A 289 19.53 -29.53 12.50
N VAL A 290 19.55 -30.19 13.65
CA VAL A 290 18.54 -31.16 14.16
C VAL A 290 17.20 -30.50 14.57
N ARG A 291 16.97 -29.24 14.18
CA ARG A 291 15.66 -28.58 14.15
C ARG A 291 15.57 -27.83 12.83
N GLU A 292 14.71 -28.28 11.92
CA GLU A 292 14.43 -27.63 10.63
C GLU A 292 13.73 -26.27 10.83
N GLN A 293 14.44 -25.29 11.38
CA GLN A 293 14.03 -23.89 11.36
C GLN A 293 14.96 -23.16 10.38
N PRO A 294 14.46 -22.75 9.20
CA PRO A 294 15.30 -22.05 8.23
C PRO A 294 15.80 -20.72 8.82
N VAL A 295 17.11 -20.48 8.72
CA VAL A 295 17.75 -19.23 9.14
C VAL A 295 17.16 -18.07 8.33
N ARG A 296 16.68 -17.02 9.00
CA ARG A 296 16.10 -15.83 8.36
C ARG A 296 17.22 -15.00 7.71
N SER A 297 17.06 -14.55 6.48
CA SER A 297 18.00 -13.64 5.83
C SER A 297 18.14 -12.34 6.63
N SER A 298 19.31 -12.11 7.23
CA SER A 298 19.61 -10.87 7.95
C SER A 298 19.52 -9.63 7.05
N THR A 299 19.81 -9.79 5.75
CA THR A 299 19.64 -8.76 4.72
C THR A 299 18.17 -8.38 4.53
N ALA A 300 17.28 -9.38 4.43
CA ALA A 300 15.84 -9.14 4.29
C ALA A 300 15.25 -8.49 5.55
N VAL A 301 15.68 -8.93 6.74
CA VAL A 301 15.32 -8.29 8.01
C VAL A 301 15.77 -6.83 8.04
N ARG A 302 17.03 -6.55 7.65
CA ARG A 302 17.54 -5.18 7.62
C ARG A 302 16.78 -4.31 6.63
N ALA A 303 16.38 -4.83 5.48
CA ALA A 303 15.57 -4.10 4.52
C ALA A 303 14.22 -3.68 5.13
N VAL A 304 13.55 -4.59 5.84
CA VAL A 304 12.28 -4.27 6.50
C VAL A 304 12.47 -3.25 7.62
N LEU A 305 13.55 -3.32 8.39
CA LEU A 305 13.87 -2.31 9.40
C LEU A 305 14.08 -0.92 8.77
N VAL A 306 14.81 -0.84 7.65
CA VAL A 306 14.98 0.42 6.90
C VAL A 306 13.62 0.94 6.41
N ARG A 307 12.78 0.08 5.84
CA ARG A 307 11.43 0.43 5.37
C ARG A 307 10.53 0.92 6.50
N SER A 308 10.62 0.29 7.66
CA SER A 308 9.80 0.62 8.83
C SER A 308 10.07 2.01 9.40
N GLY A 309 11.27 2.57 9.16
CA GLY A 309 11.68 3.84 9.74
C GLY A 309 11.58 3.87 11.27
N GLY A 310 11.70 2.72 11.93
CA GLY A 310 11.55 2.59 13.39
C GLY A 310 10.12 2.52 13.90
N HIS A 311 9.13 2.34 13.02
CA HIS A 311 7.72 2.27 13.41
C HIS A 311 7.09 0.92 13.05
N CYS A 312 6.13 0.49 13.87
CA CYS A 312 5.32 -0.70 13.67
C CYS A 312 4.51 -0.53 12.37
N GLU A 313 4.65 -1.49 11.46
CA GLU A 313 4.02 -1.44 10.15
C GLU A 313 2.59 -1.97 10.15
N ASN A 314 2.08 -2.50 11.28
CA ASN A 314 0.66 -2.87 11.38
C ASN A 314 -0.21 -1.61 11.23
N PRO A 315 -1.07 -1.52 10.19
CA PRO A 315 -1.84 -0.29 9.94
C PRO A 315 -2.91 -0.03 11.01
N LEU A 316 -3.22 -1.04 11.84
CA LEU A 316 -4.14 -0.97 12.98
C LEU A 316 -3.42 -0.96 14.33
N CYS A 317 -2.14 -0.60 14.37
CA CYS A 317 -1.38 -0.54 15.61
C CYS A 317 -2.04 0.44 16.60
N ALA A 318 -2.37 -0.01 17.80
CA ALA A 318 -2.92 0.84 18.87
C ALA A 318 -1.86 1.72 19.56
N GLY A 319 -0.58 1.48 19.25
CA GLY A 319 0.56 2.12 19.87
C GLY A 319 1.74 1.16 20.01
N GLN A 320 2.94 1.65 19.71
CA GLN A 320 4.19 0.98 20.03
C GLN A 320 4.82 1.67 21.27
N PRO A 321 5.74 1.00 21.97
CA PRO A 321 6.57 1.68 22.96
C PRO A 321 7.38 2.81 22.31
N ASP A 322 7.46 3.96 22.98
CA ASP A 322 8.34 5.07 22.58
C ASP A 322 9.81 4.84 23.01
N ASP A 323 10.04 3.81 23.84
CA ASP A 323 11.37 3.43 24.32
C ASP A 323 12.15 2.63 23.27
N VAL A 324 13.47 2.57 23.44
CA VAL A 324 14.40 1.83 22.58
C VAL A 324 15.04 0.67 23.34
N ASP A 325 15.61 -0.29 22.62
CA ASP A 325 16.38 -1.35 23.25
C ASP A 325 17.76 -0.84 23.74
N LYS A 326 18.55 -1.75 24.33
CA LYS A 326 19.88 -1.44 24.87
C LYS A 326 20.87 -0.90 23.83
N ASP A 327 20.63 -1.16 22.55
CA ASP A 327 21.48 -0.78 21.43
C ASP A 327 20.96 0.53 20.79
N GLY A 328 19.89 1.11 21.33
CA GLY A 328 19.27 2.34 20.85
C GLY A 328 18.33 2.14 19.67
N GLU A 329 17.99 0.89 19.34
CA GLU A 329 17.11 0.55 18.22
C GLU A 329 15.65 0.47 18.68
N PRO A 330 14.68 0.85 17.83
CA PRO A 330 13.26 0.73 18.13
C PRO A 330 12.86 -0.71 18.49
N ILE A 331 12.02 -0.88 19.51
CA ILE A 331 11.56 -2.20 19.96
C ILE A 331 10.57 -2.78 18.95
N LEU A 332 11.10 -3.40 17.90
CA LEU A 332 10.36 -4.00 16.80
C LEU A 332 10.87 -5.42 16.50
N GLU A 333 9.93 -6.29 16.17
CA GLU A 333 10.19 -7.66 15.72
C GLU A 333 9.84 -7.75 14.23
N VAL A 334 10.83 -8.08 13.38
CA VAL A 334 10.58 -8.39 11.97
C VAL A 334 10.22 -9.85 11.83
N ASP A 335 9.07 -10.12 11.20
CA ASP A 335 8.54 -11.46 11.07
C ASP A 335 7.86 -11.69 9.71
N HIS A 336 7.87 -12.94 9.23
CA HIS A 336 7.19 -13.34 7.99
C HIS A 336 5.69 -13.39 8.22
N VAL A 337 4.88 -12.76 7.37
CA VAL A 337 3.42 -12.73 7.59
C VAL A 337 2.77 -14.10 7.42
N GLN A 338 3.21 -14.86 6.41
CA GLN A 338 2.82 -16.24 6.20
C GLN A 338 3.87 -17.18 6.83
N ASP A 339 3.40 -18.22 7.54
CA ASP A 339 4.29 -19.19 8.18
C ASP A 339 5.07 -20.00 7.13
N ARG A 340 6.39 -20.13 7.28
CA ARG A 340 7.28 -20.86 6.35
C ARG A 340 6.97 -22.35 6.19
N GLY A 341 6.13 -22.93 7.06
CA GLY A 341 5.54 -24.26 6.87
C GLY A 341 4.69 -24.38 5.59
N LYS A 342 4.34 -23.24 4.96
CA LYS A 342 3.77 -23.14 3.62
C LYS A 342 4.56 -22.14 2.75
N TRP A 343 5.86 -22.39 2.54
CA TRP A 343 6.66 -21.88 1.41
C TRP A 343 6.60 -20.37 1.10
N GLY A 344 6.48 -19.51 2.11
CA GLY A 344 6.67 -18.07 1.92
C GLY A 344 8.13 -17.73 1.53
N ARG A 345 8.30 -16.86 0.53
CA ARG A 345 9.57 -16.30 0.03
C ARG A 345 10.26 -15.53 1.16
N ASP A 346 11.57 -15.73 1.36
CA ASP A 346 12.36 -15.07 2.42
C ASP A 346 12.78 -13.65 2.01
N HIS A 347 11.77 -12.83 1.70
CA HIS A 347 11.90 -11.56 1.01
C HIS A 347 11.10 -10.45 1.72
N PRO A 348 11.55 -9.18 1.70
CA PRO A 348 10.86 -8.06 2.36
C PRO A 348 9.38 -7.88 1.98
N ILE A 349 8.98 -8.37 0.80
CA ILE A 349 7.58 -8.39 0.32
C ILE A 349 6.62 -9.21 1.19
N GLN A 350 7.12 -10.21 1.93
CA GLN A 350 6.33 -11.07 2.83
C GLN A 350 6.72 -10.89 4.31
N MET A 351 7.51 -9.88 4.63
CA MET A 351 7.96 -9.57 5.98
C MET A 351 7.41 -8.22 6.44
N ILE A 352 7.17 -8.11 7.74
CA ILE A 352 6.58 -6.94 8.37
C ILE A 352 7.29 -6.66 9.70
N ALA A 353 7.56 -5.39 10.03
CA ALA A 353 8.05 -5.00 11.36
C ALA A 353 6.86 -4.72 12.30
N LEU A 354 6.84 -5.35 13.48
CA LEU A 354 5.75 -5.26 14.44
C LEU A 354 6.28 -4.88 15.83
N CYS A 355 5.56 -4.03 16.55
CA CYS A 355 5.81 -3.86 17.98
C CYS A 355 5.43 -5.15 18.76
N PRO A 356 5.91 -5.33 20.01
CA PRO A 356 5.63 -6.55 20.78
C PRO A 356 4.14 -6.88 20.92
N ASN A 357 3.29 -5.86 21.03
CA ASN A 357 1.84 -6.03 21.10
C ASN A 357 1.26 -6.55 19.79
N CYS A 358 1.63 -5.95 18.66
CA CYS A 358 1.13 -6.39 17.34
C CYS A 358 1.68 -7.77 16.97
N HIS A 359 2.92 -8.08 17.34
CA HIS A 359 3.51 -9.40 17.17
C HIS A 359 2.76 -10.46 18.00
N ALA A 360 2.41 -10.16 19.25
CA ALA A 360 1.58 -11.03 20.07
C ALA A 360 0.17 -11.25 19.49
N VAL A 361 -0.47 -10.21 18.92
CA VAL A 361 -1.77 -10.33 18.24
C VAL A 361 -1.68 -11.27 17.04
N LYS A 362 -0.65 -11.13 16.21
CA LYS A 362 -0.42 -11.99 15.05
C LYS A 362 -0.18 -13.47 15.43
N THR A 363 0.57 -13.73 16.49
CA THR A 363 0.99 -15.10 16.84
C THR A 363 -0.08 -15.85 17.63
N ARG A 364 -0.71 -15.20 18.61
CA ARG A 364 -1.61 -15.84 19.58
C ARG A 364 -2.94 -15.11 19.80
N GLY A 365 -3.20 -14.02 19.08
CA GLY A 365 -4.45 -13.28 19.17
C GLY A 365 -5.64 -14.04 18.57
N ARG A 366 -6.84 -13.76 19.08
CA ARG A 366 -8.10 -14.34 18.56
C ARG A 366 -8.35 -13.97 17.09
N THR A 367 -7.91 -12.79 16.67
CA THR A 367 -8.08 -12.26 15.30
C THR A 367 -6.87 -12.53 14.39
N ARG A 368 -5.97 -13.44 14.78
CA ARG A 368 -4.68 -13.65 14.09
C ARG A 368 -4.79 -13.90 12.59
N GLU A 369 -5.82 -14.62 12.12
CA GLU A 369 -5.95 -14.93 10.69
C GLU A 369 -6.36 -13.67 9.90
N GLN A 370 -7.29 -12.86 10.44
CA GLN A 370 -7.64 -11.58 9.80
C GLN A 370 -6.44 -10.62 9.80
N VAL A 371 -5.70 -10.58 10.91
CA VAL A 371 -4.50 -9.75 11.03
C VAL A 371 -3.42 -10.21 10.06
N ARG A 372 -3.20 -11.52 9.86
CA ARG A 372 -2.23 -12.01 8.87
C ARG A 372 -2.58 -11.59 7.45
N VAL A 373 -3.84 -11.68 7.03
CA VAL A 373 -4.26 -11.21 5.70
C VAL A 373 -3.97 -9.72 5.53
N LEU A 374 -4.32 -8.91 6.53
CA LEU A 374 -4.06 -7.47 6.55
C LEU A 374 -2.56 -7.15 6.50
N LEU A 375 -1.76 -7.77 7.38
CA LEU A 375 -0.32 -7.54 7.44
C LEU A 375 0.38 -7.97 6.14
N LEU A 376 -0.15 -9.00 5.46
CA LEU A 376 0.44 -9.48 4.23
C LEU A 376 0.23 -8.45 3.15
N SER A 377 -1.00 -7.98 2.98
CA SER A 377 -1.36 -6.88 2.07
C SER A 377 -0.55 -5.61 2.35
N GLU A 378 -0.34 -5.28 3.63
CA GLU A 378 0.45 -4.11 4.02
C GLU A 378 1.94 -4.27 3.69
N ALA A 379 2.60 -5.35 4.14
CA ALA A 379 4.02 -5.61 3.86
C ALA A 379 4.35 -5.50 2.37
N ARG A 380 3.41 -6.07 1.62
CA ARG A 380 3.36 -6.12 0.19
C ARG A 380 3.28 -4.73 -0.47
N ALA A 381 2.24 -3.96 -0.13
CA ALA A 381 2.04 -2.61 -0.67
C ALA A 381 3.20 -1.68 -0.31
N ARG A 382 3.74 -1.81 0.90
CA ARG A 382 4.94 -1.08 1.33
C ARG A 382 6.17 -1.41 0.50
N HIS A 383 6.42 -2.70 0.23
CA HIS A 383 7.54 -3.10 -0.62
C HIS A 383 7.45 -2.46 -2.01
N ILE A 384 6.27 -2.45 -2.62
CA ILE A 384 6.05 -1.84 -3.95
C ILE A 384 6.31 -0.36 -3.93
N ALA A 385 5.82 0.38 -2.93
CA ALA A 385 6.04 1.82 -2.85
C ALA A 385 7.55 2.18 -2.85
N TRP A 386 8.38 1.32 -2.26
CA TRP A 386 9.83 1.52 -2.19
C TRP A 386 10.58 1.00 -3.42
N THR A 387 10.02 0.07 -4.20
CA THR A 387 10.64 -0.46 -5.43
C THR A 387 10.11 0.18 -6.71
N ALA A 388 8.96 0.85 -6.65
CA ALA A 388 8.34 1.55 -7.77
C ALA A 388 9.01 2.90 -8.06
N ASP A 389 10.32 2.91 -8.34
CA ASP A 389 10.93 3.90 -9.24
C ASP A 389 12.08 3.23 -10.00
N ALA A 390 11.81 2.91 -11.26
CA ALA A 390 12.77 2.90 -12.35
C ALA A 390 12.04 3.37 -13.61
#